data_AF-A0A7S0JBH9-F1
#
_entry.id   AF-A0A7S0JBH9-F1
#
_cell.length_a   1.000
_cell.length_b   1.000
_cell.length_c   1.000
_cell.angle_alpha   90.00
_cell.angle_beta   90.00
_cell.angle_gamma   90.00
#
_symmetry.space_group_name_H-M   'P 1'
#
loop_
_entity.id
_entity.type
_entity.pdbx_description
1 polymer ?
#
loop_
_entity_poly.entity_id
_entity_poly.type
_entity_poly.pdbx_seq_one_letter_code
_entity_poly.pdbx_strand_id
1 'polypeptide(L)'
;GVPSSTFLDDDDSAARLSPAVRHYIVQRGVDIYFKMLLVDGLMHADLHPGNIIVNVEAKRDGLPAGAAGASIALVDWGLVATLTTTERLHFIGLIAAIARGDGRAAGVHLLSFSATQSCSPPRCSAAFVEAMHSMCATACRGYRTGTKLGEVLPLALGLVRRHRVSIDANYMTLVINAMCLEGMAAKLEPRYNVLDAARPLLSVYQRVPRPVFRLLFPALGMYKRARDRRVTRCLVKHATGNCARLL
;
A
#
# COMPACT_ATOMS: atom_id res chain seq x y z
N GLY A 1 22.81 -10.34 -18.76
CA GLY A 1 22.84 -10.31 -17.28
C GLY A 1 22.05 -9.12 -16.82
N VAL A 2 21.25 -9.25 -15.76
CA VAL A 2 20.56 -8.10 -15.14
C VAL A 2 21.63 -7.23 -14.46
N PRO A 3 21.65 -5.90 -14.66
CA PRO A 3 22.58 -5.03 -13.94
C PRO A 3 22.37 -5.18 -12.42
N SER A 4 23.44 -5.00 -11.63
CA SER A 4 23.44 -5.22 -10.16
C SER A 4 22.47 -4.31 -9.40
N SER A 5 22.13 -3.16 -10.00
CA SER A 5 21.10 -2.23 -9.56
C SER A 5 20.16 -1.92 -10.73
N THR A 6 18.86 -1.87 -10.50
CA THR A 6 17.89 -1.48 -11.55
C THR A 6 16.72 -0.73 -10.93
N PHE A 7 16.26 0.31 -11.63
CA PHE A 7 15.02 1.01 -11.30
C PHE A 7 13.80 0.14 -11.65
N LEU A 8 12.70 0.32 -10.92
CA LEU A 8 11.48 -0.49 -11.09
C LEU A 8 10.51 0.04 -12.15
N ASP A 9 10.87 1.10 -12.86
CA ASP A 9 10.08 1.75 -13.91
C ASP A 9 10.24 1.12 -15.30
N ASP A 10 11.32 0.40 -15.57
CA ASP A 10 11.50 -0.38 -16.80
C ASP A 10 10.68 -1.68 -16.77
N ASP A 11 9.63 -1.76 -17.60
CA ASP A 11 8.76 -2.95 -17.71
C ASP A 11 9.55 -4.23 -18.08
N ASP A 12 10.64 -4.11 -18.83
CA ASP A 12 11.53 -5.24 -19.19
C ASP A 12 12.43 -5.67 -18.01
N SER A 13 12.83 -4.73 -17.15
CA SER A 13 13.65 -5.00 -15.97
C SER A 13 12.88 -5.77 -14.90
N ALA A 14 11.61 -5.43 -14.67
CA ALA A 14 10.73 -6.14 -13.74
C ALA A 14 10.44 -7.60 -14.17
N ALA A 15 10.29 -7.83 -15.47
CA ALA A 15 10.01 -9.16 -16.03
C ALA A 15 11.18 -10.15 -15.85
N ARG A 16 12.43 -9.64 -15.87
CA ARG A 16 13.67 -10.42 -15.72
C ARG A 16 13.95 -10.88 -14.29
N LEU A 17 13.26 -10.33 -13.30
CA LEU A 17 13.43 -10.70 -11.89
C LEU A 17 12.77 -12.05 -11.60
N SER A 18 13.39 -12.87 -10.74
CA SER A 18 12.76 -14.13 -10.30
C SER A 18 11.46 -13.86 -9.51
N PRO A 19 10.47 -14.78 -9.52
CA PRO A 19 9.24 -14.62 -8.74
C PRO A 19 9.48 -14.35 -7.25
N ALA A 20 10.52 -14.96 -6.66
CA ALA A 20 10.90 -14.74 -5.27
C ALA A 20 11.42 -13.32 -5.01
N VAL A 21 12.15 -12.75 -5.96
CA VAL A 21 12.64 -11.36 -5.87
C VAL A 21 11.50 -10.37 -6.06
N ARG A 22 10.61 -10.58 -7.04
CA ARG A 22 9.41 -9.74 -7.21
C ARG A 22 8.55 -9.71 -5.96
N HIS A 23 8.28 -10.88 -5.38
CA HIS A 23 7.53 -10.99 -4.13
C HIS A 23 8.22 -10.25 -2.97
N TYR A 24 9.53 -10.39 -2.84
CA TYR A 24 10.31 -9.66 -1.84
C TYR A 24 10.18 -8.14 -2.01
N ILE A 25 10.28 -7.64 -3.24
CA ILE A 25 10.17 -6.20 -3.55
C ILE A 25 8.81 -5.67 -3.11
N VAL A 26 7.73 -6.34 -3.54
CA VAL A 26 6.36 -5.93 -3.20
C VAL A 26 6.15 -5.95 -1.70
N GLN A 27 6.53 -7.05 -1.03
CA GLN A 27 6.35 -7.18 0.41
C GLN A 27 7.10 -6.10 1.19
N ARG A 28 8.37 -5.85 0.83
CA ARG A 28 9.22 -4.86 1.51
C ARG A 28 8.79 -3.43 1.21
N GLY A 29 8.41 -3.11 -0.03
CA GLY A 29 7.88 -1.79 -0.38
C GLY A 29 6.63 -1.45 0.42
N VAL A 30 5.71 -2.43 0.54
CA VAL A 30 4.50 -2.29 1.36
C VAL A 30 4.83 -2.11 2.85
N ASP A 31 5.77 -2.90 3.38
CA ASP A 31 6.23 -2.76 4.78
C ASP A 31 6.84 -1.37 5.06
N ILE A 32 7.67 -0.87 4.14
CA ILE A 32 8.31 0.45 4.25
C ILE A 32 7.25 1.55 4.23
N TYR A 33 6.30 1.50 3.28
CA TYR A 33 5.20 2.46 3.19
C TYR A 33 4.39 2.53 4.48
N PHE A 34 3.93 1.38 5.00
CA PHE A 34 3.16 1.37 6.25
C PHE A 34 3.98 1.71 7.48
N LYS A 35 5.29 1.45 7.50
CA LYS A 35 6.16 1.93 8.57
C LYS A 35 6.22 3.46 8.57
N MET A 36 6.49 4.08 7.42
CA MET A 36 6.54 5.54 7.29
C MET A 36 5.23 6.16 7.77
N LEU A 37 4.10 5.63 7.30
CA LEU A 37 2.78 6.12 7.66
C LEU A 37 2.43 5.91 9.15
N LEU A 38 2.49 4.67 9.64
CA LEU A 38 1.93 4.28 10.95
C LEU A 38 2.90 4.59 12.10
N VAL A 39 4.19 4.32 11.91
CA VAL A 39 5.22 4.40 12.96
C VAL A 39 5.84 5.78 12.95
N ASP A 40 6.42 6.16 11.81
CA ASP A 40 7.26 7.35 11.71
C ASP A 40 6.39 8.61 11.67
N GLY A 41 5.21 8.54 11.02
CA GLY A 41 4.35 9.71 10.80
C GLY A 41 4.94 10.63 9.73
N LEU A 42 5.65 10.04 8.77
CA LEU A 42 6.28 10.70 7.64
C LEU A 42 5.71 10.09 6.36
N MET A 43 5.81 10.84 5.28
CA MET A 43 5.57 10.32 3.95
C MET A 43 6.64 10.80 2.99
N HIS A 44 7.20 9.86 2.24
CA HIS A 44 7.91 10.14 0.99
C HIS A 44 6.86 10.59 -0.02
N ALA A 45 6.84 11.88 -0.35
CA ALA A 45 5.77 12.48 -1.15
C ALA A 45 5.76 11.97 -2.59
N ASP A 46 6.88 11.45 -3.09
CA ASP A 46 6.99 10.94 -4.45
C ASP A 46 7.46 9.46 -4.49
N LEU A 47 6.72 8.58 -3.82
CA LEU A 47 7.08 7.15 -3.74
C LEU A 47 6.55 6.39 -4.97
N HIS A 48 7.10 6.67 -6.13
CA HIS A 48 6.82 5.97 -7.38
C HIS A 48 7.96 4.98 -7.76
N PRO A 49 7.75 4.03 -8.68
CA PRO A 49 8.76 3.02 -9.05
C PRO A 49 10.15 3.58 -9.44
N GLY A 50 10.21 4.74 -10.10
CA GLY A 50 11.47 5.41 -10.44
C GLY A 50 12.30 5.91 -9.25
N ASN A 51 11.73 5.97 -8.04
CA ASN A 51 12.45 6.34 -6.80
C ASN A 51 12.81 5.12 -5.94
N ILE A 52 12.69 3.91 -6.51
CA ILE A 52 12.96 2.65 -5.84
C ILE A 52 14.00 1.88 -6.64
N ILE A 53 15.21 1.76 -6.08
CA ILE A 53 16.28 0.94 -6.63
C ILE A 53 16.24 -0.42 -5.95
N VAL A 54 16.28 -1.48 -6.75
CA VAL A 54 16.48 -2.84 -6.25
C VAL A 54 17.89 -3.30 -6.59
N ASN A 55 18.63 -3.68 -5.56
CA ASN A 55 19.92 -4.34 -5.73
C ASN A 55 19.73 -5.83 -5.51
N VAL A 56 20.14 -6.65 -6.47
CA VAL A 56 20.14 -8.10 -6.33
C VAL A 56 21.59 -8.54 -6.40
N GLU A 57 22.21 -8.75 -5.24
CA GLU A 57 23.55 -9.32 -5.21
C GLU A 57 23.50 -10.76 -5.70
N ALA A 58 24.23 -11.04 -6.78
CA ALA A 58 24.64 -12.40 -7.08
C ALA A 58 25.54 -12.84 -5.92
N LYS A 59 25.17 -13.91 -5.20
CA LYS A 59 26.06 -14.52 -4.22
C LYS A 59 27.45 -14.67 -4.83
N ARG A 60 28.50 -14.21 -4.14
CA ARG A 60 29.89 -14.63 -4.39
C ARG A 60 29.88 -16.17 -4.47
N ASP A 61 30.32 -16.68 -5.62
CA ASP A 61 30.59 -18.07 -5.95
C ASP A 61 29.43 -19.07 -5.82
N GLY A 62 28.74 -19.33 -6.95
CA GLY A 62 28.23 -20.67 -7.27
C GLY A 62 26.87 -21.14 -6.74
N LEU A 63 26.07 -20.32 -6.04
CA LEU A 63 24.74 -20.74 -5.56
C LEU A 63 23.61 -19.83 -6.08
N PRO A 64 22.50 -20.37 -6.66
CA PRO A 64 21.38 -19.54 -7.12
C PRO A 64 20.72 -18.83 -5.93
N ALA A 65 20.78 -17.50 -5.92
CA ALA A 65 20.33 -16.66 -4.80
C ALA A 65 18.85 -16.27 -4.95
N GLY A 66 17.97 -16.97 -4.25
CA GLY A 66 16.59 -16.52 -4.03
C GLY A 66 16.53 -15.52 -2.88
N ALA A 67 15.98 -14.32 -3.11
CA ALA A 67 15.58 -13.24 -2.17
C ALA A 67 16.55 -12.78 -1.05
N ALA A 68 17.58 -13.56 -0.68
CA ALA A 68 18.44 -13.34 0.48
C ALA A 68 19.56 -12.31 0.21
N GLY A 69 19.88 -12.03 -1.05
CA GLY A 69 20.81 -10.98 -1.48
C GLY A 69 20.11 -9.75 -2.08
N ALA A 70 18.78 -9.67 -1.98
CA ALA A 70 18.03 -8.55 -2.51
C ALA A 70 17.88 -7.43 -1.46
N SER A 71 18.16 -6.18 -1.84
CA SER A 71 17.92 -5.00 -1.02
C SER A 71 17.15 -3.93 -1.81
N ILE A 72 16.45 -3.06 -1.07
CA ILE A 72 15.71 -1.92 -1.64
C ILE A 72 16.36 -0.66 -1.10
N ALA A 73 16.70 0.25 -2.00
CA ALA A 73 17.10 1.61 -1.68
C ALA A 73 16.03 2.57 -2.19
N LEU A 74 15.54 3.43 -1.29
CA LEU A 74 14.72 4.58 -1.69
C LEU A 74 15.65 5.74 -2.04
N VAL A 75 15.43 6.33 -3.20
CA VAL A 75 16.16 7.50 -3.67
C VAL A 75 15.23 8.71 -3.74
N ASP A 76 15.83 9.89 -3.81
CA ASP A 76 15.15 11.19 -3.79
C ASP A 76 14.37 11.49 -2.50
N TRP A 77 15.11 11.92 -1.47
CA TRP A 77 14.53 12.41 -0.22
C TRP A 77 14.15 13.89 -0.27
N GLY A 78 14.14 14.52 -1.46
CA GLY A 78 13.88 15.95 -1.62
C GLY A 78 12.46 16.36 -1.26
N LEU A 79 11.51 15.42 -1.32
CA LEU A 79 10.10 15.66 -1.03
C LEU A 79 9.60 14.71 0.07
N VAL A 80 9.96 15.01 1.32
CA VAL A 80 9.43 14.31 2.51
C VAL A 80 8.51 15.25 3.28
N ALA A 81 7.30 14.79 3.60
CA ALA A 81 6.33 15.51 4.40
C ALA A 81 6.14 14.87 5.77
N THR A 82 6.03 15.70 6.81
CA THR A 82 5.56 15.28 8.13
C THR A 82 4.04 15.27 8.15
N LEU A 83 3.44 14.22 8.70
CA LEU A 83 2.00 14.14 8.85
C LEU A 83 1.59 14.54 10.25
N THR A 84 0.67 15.50 10.34
CA THR A 84 -0.05 15.78 11.57
C THR A 84 -0.81 14.52 12.01
N THR A 85 -1.15 14.47 13.31
CA THR A 85 -1.93 13.34 13.84
C THR A 85 -3.29 13.23 13.16
N THR A 86 -3.93 14.37 12.89
CA THR A 86 -5.22 14.45 12.20
C THR A 86 -5.12 13.93 10.77
N GLU A 87 -4.15 14.41 9.98
CA GLU A 87 -3.95 13.94 8.60
C GLU A 87 -3.75 12.43 8.54
N ARG A 88 -2.86 11.93 9.39
CA ARG A 88 -2.55 10.50 9.47
C ARG A 88 -3.79 9.69 9.85
N LEU A 89 -4.58 10.13 10.82
CA LEU A 89 -5.77 9.39 11.28
C LEU A 89 -6.88 9.38 10.22
N HIS A 90 -7.15 10.49 9.54
CA HIS A 90 -8.14 10.50 8.47
C HIS A 90 -7.71 9.64 7.30
N PHE A 91 -6.42 9.65 6.91
CA PHE A 91 -5.93 8.81 5.83
C PHE A 91 -5.98 7.32 6.18
N ILE A 92 -5.52 6.93 7.38
CA ILE A 92 -5.65 5.55 7.87
C ILE A 92 -7.13 5.13 7.93
N GLY A 93 -7.99 6.04 8.37
CA GLY A 93 -9.43 5.85 8.42
C GLY A 93 -10.03 5.57 7.04
N LEU A 94 -9.63 6.33 6.01
CA LEU A 94 -10.03 6.11 4.62
C LEU A 94 -9.65 4.70 4.15
N ILE A 95 -8.39 4.30 4.30
CA ILE A 95 -7.91 2.97 3.87
C ILE A 95 -8.66 1.86 4.62
N ALA A 96 -8.85 2.01 5.93
CA ALA A 96 -9.58 1.04 6.74
C ALA A 96 -11.08 0.96 6.41
N ALA A 97 -11.70 2.09 6.05
CA ALA A 97 -13.09 2.14 5.62
C ALA A 97 -13.29 1.41 4.29
N ILE A 98 -12.45 1.69 3.29
CA ILE A 98 -12.42 0.95 2.02
C ILE A 98 -12.23 -0.54 2.27
N ALA A 99 -11.30 -0.90 3.17
CA ALA A 99 -11.03 -2.28 3.52
C ALA A 99 -12.17 -3.00 4.25
N ARG A 100 -13.10 -2.27 4.86
CA ARG A 100 -14.32 -2.82 5.46
C ARG A 100 -15.52 -2.78 4.50
N GLY A 101 -15.36 -2.24 3.29
CA GLY A 101 -16.48 -1.99 2.38
C GLY A 101 -17.38 -0.83 2.82
N ASP A 102 -16.90 0.00 3.75
CA ASP A 102 -17.67 1.07 4.38
C ASP A 102 -17.50 2.38 3.61
N GLY A 103 -18.25 2.50 2.50
CA GLY A 103 -18.19 3.68 1.64
C GLY A 103 -18.63 4.98 2.33
N ARG A 104 -19.51 4.89 3.33
CA ARG A 104 -19.96 6.07 4.09
C ARG A 104 -18.82 6.62 4.92
N ALA A 105 -18.17 5.77 5.72
CA ALA A 105 -17.00 6.19 6.49
C ALA A 105 -15.86 6.67 5.58
N ALA A 106 -15.64 6.03 4.42
CA ALA A 106 -14.66 6.48 3.44
C ALA A 106 -14.95 7.91 2.95
N GLY A 107 -16.22 8.21 2.63
CA GLY A 107 -16.65 9.56 2.25
C GLY A 107 -16.44 10.59 3.36
N VAL A 108 -16.75 10.24 4.62
CA VAL A 108 -16.52 11.12 5.78
C VAL A 108 -15.03 11.42 5.96
N HIS A 109 -14.17 10.42 5.82
CA HIS A 109 -12.72 10.63 5.90
C HIS A 109 -12.20 11.54 4.77
N LEU A 110 -12.68 11.37 3.53
CA LEU A 110 -12.32 12.25 2.41
C LEU A 110 -12.80 13.69 2.62
N LEU A 111 -13.99 13.91 3.17
CA LEU A 111 -14.45 15.26 3.53
C LEU A 111 -13.58 15.91 4.60
N SER A 112 -12.90 15.12 5.42
CA SER A 112 -11.98 15.59 6.45
C SER A 112 -10.55 15.81 5.93
N PHE A 113 -10.30 15.63 4.63
CA PHE A 113 -9.01 15.94 3.99
C PHE A 113 -8.84 17.43 3.66
N SER A 114 -9.81 18.26 4.06
CA SER A 114 -9.64 19.70 4.11
C SER A 114 -10.41 20.27 5.28
N ALA A 115 -9.84 21.27 5.93
CA ALA A 115 -10.53 22.00 7.00
C ALA A 115 -11.74 22.79 6.45
N THR A 116 -11.71 23.17 5.17
CA THR A 116 -12.74 23.97 4.52
C THR A 116 -13.24 23.29 3.25
N GLN A 117 -14.54 23.04 3.18
CA GLN A 117 -15.17 22.46 1.98
C GLN A 117 -15.71 23.57 1.10
N SER A 118 -15.33 23.56 -0.18
CA SER A 118 -15.78 24.57 -1.16
C SER A 118 -17.21 24.35 -1.64
N CYS A 119 -17.79 23.17 -1.38
CA CYS A 119 -19.17 22.89 -1.72
C CYS A 119 -20.12 23.21 -0.56
N SER A 120 -21.36 23.65 -0.86
CA SER A 120 -22.32 24.14 0.14
C SER A 120 -22.83 23.01 1.07
N PRO A 121 -22.39 22.96 2.35
CA PRO A 121 -22.87 21.97 3.32
C PRO A 121 -24.28 22.36 3.83
N PRO A 122 -25.11 21.43 4.32
CA PRO A 122 -24.86 20.00 4.52
C PRO A 122 -25.25 19.13 3.31
N ARG A 123 -25.91 19.70 2.29
CA ARG A 123 -26.47 18.92 1.17
C ARG A 123 -25.37 18.30 0.29
N CYS A 124 -24.31 19.05 -0.01
CA CYS A 124 -23.20 18.51 -0.81
C CYS A 124 -22.46 17.36 -0.09
N SER A 125 -22.14 17.53 1.19
CA SER A 125 -21.42 16.51 1.96
C SER A 125 -22.23 15.22 2.10
N ALA A 126 -23.53 15.33 2.37
CA ALA A 126 -24.43 14.17 2.40
C ALA A 126 -24.48 13.47 1.03
N ALA A 127 -24.68 14.22 -0.05
CA ALA A 127 -24.73 13.67 -1.41
C ALA A 127 -23.43 12.98 -1.82
N PHE A 128 -22.27 13.54 -1.45
CA PHE A 128 -20.97 12.92 -1.69
C PHE A 128 -20.80 11.61 -0.90
N VAL A 129 -21.19 11.59 0.38
CA VAL A 129 -21.13 10.38 1.21
C VAL A 129 -22.02 9.26 0.65
N GLU A 130 -23.23 9.59 0.18
CA GLU A 130 -24.11 8.61 -0.50
C GLU A 130 -23.53 8.10 -1.82
N ALA A 131 -22.88 8.98 -2.59
CA ALA A 131 -22.24 8.57 -3.82
C ALA A 131 -21.03 7.65 -3.55
N MET A 132 -20.26 7.92 -2.49
CA MET A 132 -19.18 7.05 -2.02
C MET A 132 -19.71 5.69 -1.55
N HIS A 133 -20.82 5.66 -0.81
CA HIS A 133 -21.51 4.43 -0.42
C HIS A 133 -21.92 3.60 -1.65
N SER A 134 -22.56 4.22 -2.63
CA SER A 134 -23.04 3.57 -3.85
C SER A 134 -21.89 3.03 -4.71
N MET A 135 -20.81 3.80 -4.87
CA MET A 135 -19.59 3.35 -5.52
C MET A 135 -18.98 2.14 -4.78
N CYS A 136 -18.86 2.22 -3.46
CA CYS A 136 -18.28 1.12 -2.68
C CYS A 136 -19.12 -0.15 -2.67
N ALA A 137 -20.45 -0.07 -2.80
CA ALA A 137 -21.29 -1.26 -2.94
C ALA A 137 -20.90 -2.14 -4.15
N THR A 138 -20.26 -1.55 -5.16
CA THR A 138 -19.78 -2.26 -6.36
C THR A 138 -18.26 -2.51 -6.34
N ALA A 139 -17.48 -1.55 -5.82
CA ALA A 139 -16.02 -1.56 -5.91
C ALA A 139 -15.30 -1.99 -4.61
N CYS A 140 -15.91 -1.77 -3.44
CA CYS A 140 -15.31 -2.02 -2.13
C CYS A 140 -15.92 -3.29 -1.51
N ARG A 141 -15.50 -4.47 -2.00
CA ARG A 141 -15.96 -5.74 -1.44
C ARG A 141 -15.34 -6.06 -0.06
N GLY A 142 -14.33 -5.28 0.36
CA GLY A 142 -13.69 -5.38 1.68
C GLY A 142 -12.50 -6.35 1.73
N TYR A 143 -11.97 -6.64 2.92
CA TYR A 143 -10.82 -7.54 3.10
C TYR A 143 -11.09 -8.93 2.51
N ARG A 144 -10.06 -9.53 1.90
CA ARG A 144 -10.04 -10.88 1.33
C ARG A 144 -11.01 -11.10 0.16
N THR A 145 -11.45 -10.03 -0.48
CA THR A 145 -12.35 -10.10 -1.65
C THR A 145 -11.66 -9.72 -2.96
N GLY A 146 -10.34 -9.51 -2.91
CA GLY A 146 -9.57 -9.02 -4.05
C GLY A 146 -9.72 -7.52 -4.33
N THR A 147 -10.34 -6.76 -3.42
CA THR A 147 -10.44 -5.29 -3.55
C THR A 147 -9.05 -4.66 -3.61
N LYS A 148 -8.74 -3.90 -4.67
CA LYS A 148 -7.46 -3.22 -4.85
C LYS A 148 -7.61 -1.71 -4.69
N LEU A 149 -6.67 -1.07 -4.00
CA LEU A 149 -6.72 0.38 -3.77
C LEU A 149 -6.63 1.18 -5.08
N GLY A 150 -5.83 0.68 -6.02
CA GLY A 150 -5.64 1.26 -7.36
C GLY A 150 -6.88 1.21 -8.25
N GLU A 151 -7.91 0.45 -7.88
CA GLU A 151 -9.22 0.45 -8.59
C GLU A 151 -10.23 1.37 -7.88
N VAL A 152 -10.23 1.36 -6.54
CA VAL A 152 -11.20 2.12 -5.73
C VAL A 152 -10.86 3.61 -5.65
N LEU A 153 -9.60 3.96 -5.40
CA LEU A 153 -9.18 5.35 -5.17
C LEU A 153 -9.41 6.25 -6.40
N PRO A 154 -9.13 5.84 -7.65
CA PRO A 154 -9.49 6.64 -8.83
C PRO A 154 -10.97 6.94 -8.94
N LEU A 155 -11.84 5.97 -8.63
CA LEU A 155 -13.29 6.16 -8.64
C LEU A 155 -13.73 7.17 -7.58
N ALA A 156 -13.15 7.08 -6.38
CA ALA A 156 -13.38 8.03 -5.29
C ALA A 156 -12.92 9.45 -5.67
N LEU A 157 -11.75 9.60 -6.29
CA LEU A 157 -11.27 10.89 -6.81
C LEU A 157 -12.17 11.46 -7.90
N GLY A 158 -12.77 10.61 -8.73
CA GLY A 158 -13.81 11.00 -9.67
C GLY A 158 -15.03 11.61 -8.97
N LEU A 159 -15.45 11.04 -7.84
CA LEU A 159 -16.53 11.61 -7.01
C LEU A 159 -16.12 12.92 -6.33
N VAL A 160 -14.89 13.01 -5.82
CA VAL A 160 -14.35 14.25 -5.24
C VAL A 160 -14.45 15.39 -6.25
N ARG A 161 -14.02 15.16 -7.50
CA ARG A 161 -14.13 16.14 -8.58
C ARG A 161 -15.58 16.49 -8.92
N ARG A 162 -16.46 15.49 -9.08
CA ARG A 162 -17.87 15.71 -9.44
C ARG A 162 -18.63 16.51 -8.38
N HIS A 163 -18.39 16.21 -7.11
CA HIS A 163 -19.05 16.88 -5.98
C HIS A 163 -18.30 18.14 -5.52
N ARG A 164 -17.19 18.51 -6.17
CA ARG A 164 -16.35 19.66 -5.81
C ARG A 164 -15.91 19.63 -4.32
N VAL A 165 -15.54 18.46 -3.86
CA VAL A 165 -14.95 18.26 -2.52
C VAL A 165 -13.53 18.79 -2.54
N SER A 166 -13.18 19.57 -1.52
CA SER A 166 -11.84 20.14 -1.35
C SER A 166 -10.93 19.14 -0.61
N ILE A 167 -9.71 18.98 -1.12
CA ILE A 167 -8.67 18.10 -0.56
C ILE A 167 -7.37 18.90 -0.52
N ASP A 168 -6.72 18.96 0.63
CA ASP A 168 -5.43 19.64 0.76
C ASP A 168 -4.32 18.81 0.08
N ALA A 169 -3.29 19.50 -0.43
CA ALA A 169 -2.24 18.87 -1.24
C ALA A 169 -1.55 17.68 -0.54
N ASN A 170 -1.29 17.79 0.77
CA ASN A 170 -0.67 16.71 1.56
C ASN A 170 -1.48 15.40 1.51
N TYR A 171 -2.82 15.49 1.57
CA TYR A 171 -3.68 14.32 1.47
C TYR A 171 -3.73 13.76 0.05
N MET A 172 -3.69 14.62 -0.97
CA MET A 172 -3.63 14.17 -2.35
C MET A 172 -2.37 13.34 -2.61
N THR A 173 -1.23 13.79 -2.09
CA THR A 173 0.04 13.06 -2.10
C THR A 173 -0.09 11.67 -1.43
N LEU A 174 -0.76 11.59 -0.28
CA LEU A 174 -1.03 10.32 0.40
C LEU A 174 -1.80 9.33 -0.48
N VAL A 175 -2.86 9.81 -1.13
CA VAL A 175 -3.71 9.01 -2.02
C VAL A 175 -2.93 8.55 -3.25
N ILE A 176 -2.16 9.44 -3.89
CA ILE A 176 -1.35 9.11 -5.07
C ILE A 176 -0.31 8.05 -4.72
N ASN A 177 0.41 8.20 -3.61
CA ASN A 177 1.41 7.22 -3.20
C ASN A 177 0.81 5.85 -2.90
N ALA A 178 -0.40 5.78 -2.32
CA ALA A 178 -1.11 4.52 -2.16
C ALA A 178 -1.48 3.88 -3.51
N MET A 179 -1.89 4.68 -4.49
CA MET A 179 -2.17 4.22 -5.85
C MET A 179 -0.91 3.72 -6.56
N CYS A 180 0.22 4.44 -6.45
CA CYS A 180 1.52 4.04 -7.01
C CYS A 180 2.00 2.73 -6.38
N LEU A 181 1.87 2.57 -5.06
CA LEU A 181 2.23 1.34 -4.35
C LEU A 181 1.40 0.14 -4.84
N GLU A 182 0.08 0.29 -4.97
CA GLU A 182 -0.78 -0.78 -5.50
C GLU A 182 -0.45 -1.08 -6.97
N GLY A 183 -0.25 -0.04 -7.80
CA GLY A 183 0.11 -0.21 -9.20
C GLY A 183 1.41 -1.01 -9.38
N MET A 184 2.43 -0.68 -8.59
CA MET A 184 3.69 -1.43 -8.55
C MET A 184 3.48 -2.87 -8.08
N ALA A 185 2.71 -3.08 -7.01
CA ALA A 185 2.39 -4.42 -6.50
C ALA A 185 1.66 -5.25 -7.57
N ALA A 186 0.68 -4.67 -8.26
CA ALA A 186 -0.09 -5.32 -9.30
C ALA A 186 0.77 -5.69 -10.52
N LYS A 187 1.75 -4.85 -10.89
CA LYS A 187 2.72 -5.15 -11.96
C LYS A 187 3.65 -6.31 -11.59
N LEU A 188 4.24 -6.28 -10.39
CA LEU A 188 5.27 -7.25 -9.98
C LEU A 188 4.68 -8.59 -9.51
N GLU A 189 3.54 -8.54 -8.81
CA GLU A 189 2.85 -9.71 -8.27
C GLU A 189 1.33 -9.50 -8.29
N PRO A 190 0.64 -9.80 -9.42
CA PRO A 190 -0.78 -9.52 -9.60
C PRO A 190 -1.73 -10.12 -8.55
N ARG A 191 -1.28 -11.21 -7.89
CA ARG A 191 -2.00 -11.92 -6.82
C ARG A 191 -1.79 -11.30 -5.44
N TYR A 192 -0.79 -10.44 -5.28
CA TYR A 192 -0.57 -9.73 -4.03
C TYR A 192 -1.64 -8.65 -3.87
N ASN A 193 -2.22 -8.56 -2.67
CA ASN A 193 -3.23 -7.57 -2.34
C ASN A 193 -2.70 -6.67 -1.21
N VAL A 194 -2.45 -5.40 -1.51
CA VAL A 194 -1.86 -4.45 -0.56
C VAL A 194 -2.79 -4.21 0.63
N LEU A 195 -4.10 -4.13 0.37
CA LEU A 195 -5.13 -3.91 1.38
C LEU A 195 -5.14 -5.05 2.43
N ASP A 196 -5.08 -6.29 1.99
CA ASP A 196 -5.02 -7.48 2.85
C ASP A 196 -3.69 -7.62 3.58
N ALA A 197 -2.59 -7.21 2.95
CA ALA A 197 -1.28 -7.16 3.59
C ALA A 197 -1.24 -6.14 4.74
N ALA A 198 -1.97 -5.03 4.61
CA ALA A 198 -2.06 -3.97 5.61
C ALA A 198 -2.96 -4.32 6.80
N ARG A 199 -3.92 -5.23 6.63
CA ARG A 199 -4.93 -5.59 7.63
C ARG A 199 -4.41 -5.77 9.07
N PRO A 200 -3.38 -6.60 9.35
CA PRO A 200 -2.91 -6.78 10.72
C PRO A 200 -2.38 -5.49 11.33
N LEU A 201 -1.71 -4.64 10.54
CA LEU A 201 -1.18 -3.36 11.00
C LEU A 201 -2.31 -2.36 11.29
N LEU A 202 -3.24 -2.20 10.35
CA LEU A 202 -4.37 -1.26 10.49
C LEU A 202 -5.29 -1.63 11.65
N SER A 203 -5.60 -2.93 11.81
CA SER A 203 -6.51 -3.40 12.87
C SER A 203 -5.96 -3.18 14.28
N VAL A 204 -4.64 -3.29 14.47
CA VAL A 204 -4.01 -3.03 15.77
C VAL A 204 -3.85 -1.53 15.97
N TYR A 205 -3.44 -0.78 14.95
CA TYR A 205 -3.25 0.67 15.02
C TYR A 205 -4.51 1.40 15.49
N GLN A 206 -5.69 0.96 15.05
CA GLN A 206 -6.96 1.58 15.43
C GLN A 206 -7.42 1.24 16.86
N ARG A 207 -6.80 0.24 17.51
CA ARG A 207 -7.21 -0.24 18.85
C ARG A 207 -6.30 0.20 19.97
N VAL A 208 -5.06 0.55 19.66
CA VAL A 208 -4.05 0.87 20.68
C VAL A 208 -3.48 2.28 20.45
N PRO A 209 -3.11 3.00 21.53
CA PRO A 209 -2.41 4.27 21.40
C PRO A 209 -1.11 4.11 20.59
N ARG A 210 -0.73 5.14 19.82
CA ARG A 210 0.47 5.12 18.97
C ARG A 210 1.76 4.70 19.69
N PRO A 211 2.06 5.12 20.94
CA PRO A 211 3.25 4.64 21.66
C PRO A 211 3.27 3.12 21.85
N VAL A 212 2.11 2.54 22.18
CA VAL A 212 1.93 1.08 22.32
C VAL A 212 2.08 0.41 20.96
N PHE A 213 1.48 0.98 19.90
CA PHE A 213 1.64 0.46 18.55
C PHE A 213 3.11 0.42 18.11
N ARG A 214 3.88 1.47 18.38
CA ARG A 214 5.32 1.53 18.06
C ARG A 214 6.10 0.40 18.74
N LEU A 215 5.76 0.08 19.99
CA LEU A 215 6.37 -1.03 20.73
C LEU A 215 6.01 -2.39 20.11
N LEU A 216 4.77 -2.56 19.66
CA LEU A 216 4.29 -3.80 19.05
C LEU A 216 4.74 -3.98 17.59
N PHE A 217 5.09 -2.89 16.90
CA PHE A 217 5.37 -2.90 15.46
C PHE A 217 6.45 -3.91 15.02
N PRO A 218 7.60 -4.06 15.71
CA PRO A 218 8.59 -5.07 15.35
C PRO A 218 8.01 -6.49 15.36
N ALA A 219 7.23 -6.83 16.39
CA ALA A 219 6.59 -8.13 16.54
C ALA A 219 5.49 -8.36 15.47
N LEU A 220 4.67 -7.34 15.19
CA LEU A 220 3.68 -7.38 14.11
C LEU A 220 4.32 -7.56 12.74
N GLY A 221 5.44 -6.86 12.49
CA GLY A 221 6.24 -7.03 11.29
C GLY A 221 6.84 -8.42 11.18
N MET A 222 7.32 -9.01 12.28
CA MET A 222 7.79 -10.40 12.31
C MET A 222 6.67 -11.39 12.00
N TYR A 223 5.48 -11.20 12.59
CA TYR A 223 4.30 -12.02 12.33
C TYR A 223 3.87 -11.94 10.87
N LYS A 224 3.77 -10.72 10.31
CA LYS A 224 3.49 -10.51 8.88
C LYS A 224 4.54 -11.20 8.00
N ARG A 225 5.84 -10.97 8.25
CA ARG A 225 6.92 -11.62 7.49
C ARG A 225 6.89 -13.14 7.60
N ALA A 226 6.54 -13.70 8.76
CA ALA A 226 6.43 -15.15 8.93
C ALA A 226 5.26 -15.74 8.12
N ARG A 227 4.13 -15.03 8.05
CA ARG A 227 2.98 -15.38 7.19
C ARG A 227 3.39 -15.32 5.71
N ASP A 228 4.02 -14.24 5.30
CA ASP A 228 4.45 -14.02 3.91
C ASP A 228 5.53 -15.03 3.47
N ARG A 229 6.49 -15.38 4.35
CA ARG A 229 7.51 -16.42 4.10
C ARG A 229 6.94 -17.81 3.85
N ARG A 230 5.74 -18.14 4.33
CA ARG A 230 5.06 -19.39 3.97
C ARG A 230 4.65 -19.36 2.49
N VAL A 231 4.17 -18.22 2.01
CA VAL A 231 3.82 -17.98 0.60
C VAL A 231 5.07 -18.03 -0.27
N THR A 232 6.15 -17.35 0.10
CA THR A 232 7.41 -17.39 -0.66
C THR A 232 7.98 -18.81 -0.75
N ARG A 233 7.95 -19.58 0.36
CA ARG A 233 8.36 -21.00 0.34
C ARG A 233 7.49 -21.86 -0.57
N CYS A 234 6.19 -21.58 -0.62
CA CYS A 234 5.26 -22.24 -1.54
C CYS A 234 5.57 -21.90 -3.01
N LEU A 235 5.82 -20.62 -3.31
CA LEU A 235 6.18 -20.16 -4.66
C LEU A 235 7.50 -20.75 -5.14
N VAL A 236 8.53 -20.81 -4.28
CA VAL A 236 9.80 -21.47 -4.60
C VAL A 236 9.61 -22.98 -4.82
N LYS A 237 8.79 -23.64 -3.98
CA LYS A 237 8.47 -25.07 -4.13
C LYS A 237 7.64 -25.38 -5.38
N HIS A 238 6.73 -24.50 -5.79
CA HIS A 238 5.98 -24.64 -7.04
C HIS A 238 6.87 -24.47 -8.27
N ALA A 239 7.82 -23.52 -8.23
CA ALA A 239 8.83 -23.36 -9.28
C ALA A 239 9.78 -24.57 -9.39
N THR A 240 9.92 -25.37 -8.32
CA THR A 240 10.71 -26.61 -8.29
C THR A 240 9.88 -27.90 -8.32
N GLY A 241 8.58 -27.82 -8.63
CA GLY A 241 7.73 -28.99 -8.90
C GLY A 241 7.18 -29.75 -7.69
N ASN A 242 7.28 -29.23 -6.46
CA ASN A 242 6.92 -29.97 -5.24
C ASN A 242 5.85 -29.25 -4.39
N CYS A 243 4.59 -29.32 -4.81
CA CYS A 243 3.45 -29.18 -3.89
C CYS A 243 2.23 -29.99 -4.33
N ALA A 244 2.11 -31.20 -3.78
CA ALA A 244 0.83 -31.85 -3.57
C ALA A 244 0.20 -31.29 -2.28
N ARG A 245 -1.04 -30.81 -2.40
CA ARG A 245 -2.02 -30.49 -1.33
C ARG A 245 -1.58 -29.48 -0.27
N LEU A 246 -2.16 -28.27 -0.34
CA LEU A 246 -2.75 -27.54 0.79
C LEU A 246 -3.40 -26.25 0.25
N LEU A 247 -4.63 -26.42 -0.25
CA LEU A 247 -5.68 -25.39 -0.17
C LEU A 247 -6.35 -25.54 1.19
#